data_AF-A0A803Y5S6-F1
#
_entry.id   AF-A0A803Y5S6-F1
#
_cell.length_a   1.000
_cell.length_b   1.000
_cell.length_c   1.000
_cell.angle_alpha   90.00
_cell.angle_beta   90.00
_cell.angle_gamma   90.00
#
_symmetry.space_group_name_H-M   'P 1'
#
loop_
_entity.id
_entity.type
_entity.pdbx_description
1 polymer ?
#
loop_
_entity_poly.entity_id
_entity_poly.type
_entity_poly.pdbx_seq_one_letter_code
_entity_poly.pdbx_strand_id
1 'polypeptide(L)'
;MTEEETSLNKLLRALSSGGSVTSPPLSPALPKYKLADYRYGREEMLALFVKDNKIPSDLLDKEFLPILQEEPLPPLALVPFTEEEQVCVLAER
;
A
#
# COMPACT_ATOMS: atom_id res chain seq x y z
N MET A 1 26.27 26.63 1.82
CA MET A 1 25.84 25.99 0.56
C MET A 1 27.03 25.19 0.04
N THR A 2 27.36 24.07 0.67
CA THR A 2 26.83 22.70 0.43
C THR A 2 27.63 21.98 -0.65
N GLU A 3 28.83 21.51 -0.26
CA GLU A 3 29.59 20.46 -0.97
C GLU A 3 28.68 19.24 -1.29
N GLU A 4 27.68 19.00 -0.44
CA GLU A 4 26.58 18.04 -0.62
C GLU A 4 25.71 18.33 -1.87
N GLU A 5 25.35 19.59 -2.12
CA GLU A 5 24.57 19.96 -3.32
C GLU A 5 25.40 19.82 -4.59
N THR A 6 26.71 20.08 -4.51
CA THR A 6 27.61 19.94 -5.66
C THR A 6 27.74 18.48 -6.09
N SER A 7 27.77 17.56 -5.11
CA SER A 7 27.79 16.11 -5.33
C SER A 7 26.47 15.60 -5.95
N LEU A 8 25.33 16.08 -5.43
CA LEU A 8 24.00 15.68 -5.92
C LEU A 8 23.71 16.19 -7.34
N ASN A 9 24.10 17.43 -7.64
CA ASN A 9 23.99 18.00 -8.99
C ASN A 9 24.82 17.23 -10.03
N LYS A 10 25.99 16.71 -9.63
CA LYS A 10 26.86 15.92 -10.51
C LYS A 10 26.24 14.57 -10.85
N LEU A 11 25.57 13.92 -9.90
CA LEU A 11 24.86 12.66 -10.11
C LEU A 11 23.66 12.83 -11.06
N LEU A 12 22.84 13.86 -10.84
CA LEU A 12 21.70 14.17 -11.72
C LEU A 12 22.14 14.41 -13.17
N ARG A 13 23.28 15.10 -13.37
CA ARG A 13 23.86 15.34 -14.69
C ARG A 13 24.34 14.05 -15.37
N ALA A 14 24.89 13.10 -14.62
CA ALA A 14 25.30 11.80 -15.15
C ALA A 14 24.11 10.93 -15.60
N LEU A 15 22.99 10.98 -14.88
CA LEU A 15 21.76 10.28 -15.24
C LEU A 15 21.07 10.91 -16.48
N SER A 16 21.15 12.23 -16.62
CA SER A 16 20.56 12.95 -17.76
C SER A 16 21.32 12.73 -19.08
N SER A 17 22.60 12.34 -19.05
CA SER A 17 23.43 12.28 -20.27
C SER A 17 23.35 10.97 -21.05
N GLY A 18 22.47 10.02 -20.67
CA GLY A 18 22.10 8.86 -21.50
C GLY A 18 23.27 7.99 -22.00
N GLY A 19 24.40 7.93 -21.28
CA GLY A 19 25.64 7.33 -21.78
C GLY A 19 26.28 6.35 -20.79
N SER A 20 26.20 5.06 -21.13
CA SER A 20 27.09 3.95 -20.76
C SER A 20 27.29 3.58 -19.29
N VAL A 21 26.91 2.34 -18.99
CA VAL A 21 27.30 1.44 -17.88
C VAL A 21 28.58 1.81 -17.12
N THR A 22 28.44 2.66 -16.11
CA THR A 22 29.34 2.70 -14.95
C THR A 22 28.43 2.74 -13.73
N SER A 23 28.55 1.72 -12.87
CA SER A 23 27.76 1.59 -11.66
C SER A 23 27.75 2.91 -10.88
N PRO A 24 26.59 3.36 -10.35
CA PRO A 24 26.54 4.59 -9.59
C PRO A 24 27.53 4.53 -8.41
N PRO A 25 28.17 5.65 -8.04
CA PRO A 25 29.01 5.69 -6.84
C PRO A 25 28.21 5.16 -5.64
N LEU A 26 28.84 4.36 -4.77
CA LEU A 26 28.20 3.93 -3.53
C LEU A 26 27.69 5.19 -2.83
N SER A 27 26.37 5.36 -2.81
CA SER A 27 25.74 6.46 -2.08
C SER A 27 26.23 6.41 -0.64
N PRO A 28 26.48 7.56 0.03
CA PRO A 28 26.64 7.56 1.48
C PRO A 28 25.51 6.71 2.03
N ALA A 29 25.83 5.69 2.83
CA ALA A 29 24.84 4.79 3.40
C ALA A 29 23.90 5.63 4.26
N LEU A 30 22.86 6.18 3.64
CA LEU A 30 21.79 6.89 4.28
C LEU A 30 21.33 5.97 5.41
N PRO A 31 21.17 6.48 6.65
CA PRO A 31 20.64 5.68 7.73
C PRO A 31 19.40 4.99 7.19
N LYS A 32 19.39 3.65 7.18
CA LYS A 32 18.18 2.90 6.85
C LYS A 32 17.15 3.34 7.88
N TYR A 33 16.29 4.29 7.51
CA TYR A 33 15.24 4.79 8.38
C TYR A 33 14.47 3.58 8.86
N LYS A 34 14.37 3.41 10.17
CA LYS A 34 13.68 2.25 10.73
C LYS A 34 12.24 2.30 10.23
N LEU A 35 11.86 1.25 9.50
CA LEU A 35 10.48 1.00 9.17
C LEU A 35 9.71 0.75 10.47
N ALA A 36 8.43 1.12 10.51
CA ALA A 36 7.59 0.76 11.66
C ALA A 36 7.57 -0.77 11.81
N ASP A 37 7.60 -1.24 13.05
CA ASP A 37 7.76 -2.65 13.39
C ASP A 37 6.55 -3.50 12.93
N TYR A 38 5.36 -2.91 12.90
CA TYR A 38 4.12 -3.53 12.45
C TYR A 38 3.58 -2.83 11.21
N ARG A 39 3.93 -3.33 10.04
CA ARG A 39 3.40 -2.86 8.75
C ARG A 39 2.97 -4.07 7.95
N TYR A 40 1.73 -4.02 7.48
CA TYR A 40 1.15 -5.06 6.66
C TYR A 40 0.70 -4.42 5.34
N GLY A 41 1.23 -4.90 4.22
CA GLY A 41 0.77 -4.56 2.89
C GLY A 41 -0.63 -5.14 2.63
N ARG A 42 -1.22 -4.78 1.49
CA ARG A 42 -2.57 -5.24 1.10
C ARG A 42 -2.68 -6.76 1.12
N GLU A 43 -1.78 -7.48 0.45
CA GLU A 43 -1.85 -8.95 0.37
C GLU A 43 -1.58 -9.62 1.73
N GLU A 44 -0.70 -9.02 2.55
CA GLU A 44 -0.44 -9.51 3.91
C GLU A 44 -1.68 -9.36 4.80
N MET A 45 -2.39 -8.22 4.72
CA MET A 45 -3.66 -8.02 5.43
C MET A 45 -4.75 -8.99 4.98
N LEU A 46 -4.85 -9.25 3.67
CA LEU A 46 -5.83 -10.21 3.14
C LEU A 46 -5.52 -11.64 3.56
N ALA A 47 -4.23 -12.01 3.64
CA ALA A 47 -3.81 -13.32 4.11
C ALA A 47 -4.12 -13.57 5.60
N LEU A 48 -4.28 -12.51 6.40
CA LEU A 48 -4.65 -12.60 7.81
C LEU A 48 -6.17 -12.74 8.03
N PHE A 49 -7.00 -12.64 6.98
CA PHE A 49 -8.45 -12.76 7.11
C PHE A 49 -8.87 -14.20 7.48
N VAL A 50 -9.75 -14.33 8.48
CA VAL A 50 -10.34 -15.60 8.94
C VAL A 50 -11.84 -15.53 8.75
N LYS A 51 -12.41 -16.52 8.03
CA LYS A 51 -13.83 -16.51 7.64
C LYS A 51 -14.79 -16.68 8.82
N ASP A 52 -14.45 -17.53 9.78
CA ASP A 52 -15.33 -17.89 10.90
C ASP A 52 -15.06 -17.04 12.15
N ASN A 53 -15.11 -15.72 11.99
CA ASN A 53 -14.91 -14.78 13.09
C ASN A 53 -16.21 -14.52 13.85
N LYS A 54 -16.12 -14.57 15.18
CA LYS A 54 -17.22 -14.20 16.06
C LYS A 54 -17.46 -12.70 15.98
N ILE A 55 -18.73 -12.30 16.02
CA ILE A 55 -19.12 -10.89 16.10
C ILE A 55 -18.53 -10.30 17.41
N PRO A 56 -17.74 -9.21 17.34
CA PRO A 56 -17.29 -8.49 18.53
C PRO A 56 -18.48 -8.02 19.37
N SER A 57 -18.40 -8.16 20.70
CA SER A 57 -19.47 -7.78 21.63
C SER A 57 -19.94 -6.34 21.46
N ASP A 58 -19.01 -5.45 21.10
CA ASP A 58 -19.26 -4.01 20.98
C ASP A 58 -20.20 -3.70 19.81
N LEU A 59 -20.25 -4.57 18.79
CA LEU A 59 -21.16 -4.43 17.64
C LEU A 59 -22.58 -4.96 17.92
N LEU A 60 -22.81 -5.61 19.07
CA LEU A 60 -24.13 -6.09 19.46
C LEU A 60 -25.00 -5.01 20.14
N ASP A 61 -24.47 -3.80 20.32
CA ASP A 61 -25.26 -2.67 20.83
C ASP A 61 -26.38 -2.32 19.84
N LYS A 62 -27.53 -1.91 20.38
CA LYS A 62 -28.72 -1.50 19.63
C LYS A 62 -28.44 -0.35 18.67
N GLU A 63 -27.48 0.50 19.01
CA GLU A 63 -27.03 1.61 18.15
C GLU A 63 -26.41 1.11 16.84
N PHE A 64 -25.75 -0.06 16.87
CA PHE A 64 -25.05 -0.62 15.71
C PHE A 64 -25.84 -1.69 14.96
N LEU A 65 -26.98 -2.15 15.48
CA LEU A 65 -27.85 -3.11 14.77
C LEU A 65 -28.18 -2.72 13.31
N PRO A 66 -28.43 -1.44 12.95
CA PRO A 66 -28.70 -1.08 11.56
C PRO A 66 -27.53 -1.31 10.59
N ILE A 67 -26.29 -1.40 11.10
CA ILE A 67 -25.08 -1.63 10.30
C ILE A 67 -24.46 -3.00 10.59
N LEU A 68 -25.05 -3.79 11.50
CA LEU A 68 -24.56 -5.09 11.86
C LEU A 68 -24.80 -6.07 10.71
N GLN A 69 -23.73 -6.67 10.22
CA GLN A 69 -23.78 -7.78 9.30
C GLN A 69 -23.65 -9.08 10.09
N GLU A 70 -24.71 -9.89 10.11
CA GLU A 70 -24.74 -11.15 10.89
C GLU A 70 -23.78 -12.20 10.35
N GLU A 71 -23.74 -12.37 9.02
CA GLU A 71 -22.85 -13.31 8.35
C GLU A 71 -21.58 -12.60 7.86
N PRO A 72 -20.38 -12.99 8.32
CA PRO A 72 -19.14 -12.33 7.93
C PRO A 72 -18.89 -12.45 6.41
N LEU A 73 -18.80 -11.30 5.75
CA LEU A 73 -18.49 -11.22 4.32
C LEU A 73 -16.97 -11.24 4.08
N PRO A 74 -16.50 -11.84 2.98
CA PRO A 74 -15.10 -11.76 2.61
C PRO A 74 -14.71 -10.32 2.21
N PRO A 75 -13.44 -9.92 2.35
CA PRO A 75 -12.96 -8.65 1.81
C PRO A 75 -13.28 -8.52 0.32
N LEU A 76 -13.83 -7.38 -0.11
CA LEU A 76 -14.21 -7.12 -1.51
C LEU A 76 -13.03 -7.27 -2.48
N ALA A 77 -11.80 -7.08 -1.99
CA ALA A 77 -10.56 -7.37 -2.72
C ALA A 77 -10.45 -8.81 -3.26
N LEU A 78 -11.16 -9.76 -2.65
CA LEU A 78 -11.21 -11.18 -3.02
C LEU A 78 -12.46 -11.52 -3.83
N VAL A 79 -13.37 -10.56 -4.01
CA VAL A 79 -14.63 -10.72 -4.73
C VAL A 79 -14.46 -10.15 -6.13
N PRO A 80 -14.66 -10.94 -7.20
CA PRO A 80 -14.71 -10.41 -8.55
C PRO A 80 -15.83 -9.39 -8.69
N PHE A 81 -15.62 -8.34 -9.48
CA PHE A 81 -16.63 -7.31 -9.72
C PHE A 81 -17.85 -7.88 -10.43
N THR A 82 -19.03 -7.38 -10.08
CA THR A 82 -20.26 -7.66 -10.83
C THR A 82 -20.27 -6.92 -12.17
N GLU A 83 -21.21 -7.28 -13.07
CA GLU A 83 -21.33 -6.60 -14.37
C GLU A 83 -21.64 -5.10 -14.19
N GLU A 84 -22.49 -4.76 -13.23
CA GLU A 84 -22.87 -3.39 -12.92
C GLU A 84 -21.66 -2.55 -12.45
N GLU A 85 -20.85 -3.13 -11.56
CA GLU A 85 -19.64 -2.49 -11.05
C GLU A 85 -18.60 -2.30 -12.17
N GLN A 86 -18.45 -3.27 -13.07
CA GLN A 86 -17.53 -3.16 -14.21
C GLN A 86 -17.93 -2.02 -15.15
N VAL A 87 -19.22 -1.85 -15.43
CA VAL A 87 -19.71 -0.76 -16.28
C VAL A 87 -19.44 0.60 -15.64
N CYS A 88 -19.65 0.75 -14.33
CA CYS A 88 -19.33 2.00 -13.61
C CYS A 88 -17.82 2.31 -13.64
N VAL A 89 -16.97 1.32 -13.39
CA VAL A 89 -15.51 1.51 -13.36
C VAL A 89 -14.94 1.85 -14.75
N LEU A 90 -15.56 1.36 -15.83
CA LEU A 90 -15.18 1.71 -17.20
C LEU A 90 -15.71 3.07 -17.64
N ALA A 91 -16.83 3.55 -17.08
CA ALA A 91 -17.38 4.87 -17.39
C ALA A 91 -16.59 6.03 -16.76
N GLU A 92 -15.77 5.76 -15.74
CA GLU A 92 -14.91 6.75 -15.06
C GLU A 92 -13.49 6.83 -15.63
N ARG A 93 -13.19 6.12 -16.72
CA ARG A 93 -11.90 6.14 -17.42
C ARG A 93 -12.00 6.85 -18.77
#